data_AF-A0A7J9VAC4-F1
#
_entry.id   AF-A0A7J9VAC4-F1
#
_cell.length_a   1.000
_cell.length_b   1.000
_cell.length_c   1.000
_cell.angle_alpha   90.00
_cell.angle_beta   90.00
_cell.angle_gamma   90.00
#
_symmetry.space_group_name_H-M   'P 1'
#
loop_
_entity.id
_entity.type
_entity.pdbx_description
1 polymer ?
#
loop_
_entity_poly.entity_id
_entity_poly.type
_entity_poly.pdbx_seq_one_letter_code
_entity_poly.pdbx_strand_id
1 'polypeptide(L)'
;MFAVYASEPNADDPLASLAVGDRPEPDGPDGWVTVNVKAASLNMHDIWTLRGVGIKPEQFPMILGCDGAGELDDGTEVVLHSVIGDPDWRGEETLDPKRTLLTEKFQGTFADKVIVPKRNAIPKPAEMSFAEGAIMGTAWLTAYRMLFVKSGLRPGQTMLVQGASGGVSTALVQLGRAAGMRVWVTGRSEAKRDLAKQLGAHETFESGARLPERVDAVFETVGKATWSHSMKSLKPGGIIVVSGSTSGPDPSADLQRLFFLQLRVVGSTMGTRDELASLLEFVRLAGIRPQIGTELPLSEAKEGFRTMLEGDTAGKTVFTL
;
A
#
# COMPACT_ATOMS: atom_id res chain seq x y z
N MET A 1 -19.02 -12.87 -14.19
CA MET A 1 -18.36 -13.06 -12.88
C MET A 1 -18.93 -12.14 -11.82
N PHE A 2 -18.93 -12.61 -10.57
CA PHE A 2 -19.21 -11.81 -9.38
C PHE A 2 -18.10 -10.76 -9.18
N ALA A 3 -18.48 -9.54 -8.80
CA ALA A 3 -17.55 -8.44 -8.59
C ALA A 3 -18.06 -7.37 -7.61
N VAL A 4 -17.13 -6.58 -7.07
CA VAL A 4 -17.36 -5.36 -6.31
C VAL A 4 -16.79 -4.19 -7.11
N TYR A 5 -17.63 -3.20 -7.39
CA TYR A 5 -17.30 -2.13 -8.32
C TYR A 5 -17.88 -0.79 -7.90
N ALA A 6 -17.24 0.29 -8.33
CA ALA A 6 -17.80 1.62 -8.30
C ALA A 6 -18.77 1.79 -9.48
N SER A 7 -20.04 2.10 -9.22
CA SER A 7 -21.04 2.32 -10.28
C SER A 7 -20.86 3.67 -10.97
N GLU A 8 -20.48 4.69 -10.19
CA GLU A 8 -20.25 6.08 -10.60
C GLU A 8 -19.35 6.75 -9.56
N PRO A 9 -18.72 7.91 -9.85
CA PRO A 9 -17.95 8.64 -8.85
C PRO A 9 -18.86 9.40 -7.88
N ASN A 10 -18.58 9.27 -6.58
CA ASN A 10 -19.22 10.08 -5.54
C ASN A 10 -18.17 10.55 -4.52
N ALA A 11 -17.79 11.82 -4.63
CA ALA A 11 -16.73 12.42 -3.82
C ALA A 11 -17.11 12.54 -2.32
N ASP A 12 -18.38 12.82 -2.04
CA ASP A 12 -18.87 13.13 -0.70
C ASP A 12 -19.34 11.89 0.06
N ASP A 13 -19.93 10.93 -0.64
CA ASP A 13 -20.40 9.65 -0.09
C ASP A 13 -19.92 8.46 -0.96
N PRO A 14 -18.63 8.07 -0.86
CA PRO A 14 -18.08 7.01 -1.70
C PRO A 14 -18.77 5.66 -1.51
N LEU A 15 -19.40 5.38 -0.37
CA LEU A 15 -20.06 4.09 -0.15
C LEU A 15 -21.41 3.97 -0.88
N ALA A 16 -22.07 5.10 -1.17
CA ALA A 16 -23.32 5.10 -1.94
C ALA A 16 -23.14 4.53 -3.36
N SER A 17 -21.93 4.68 -3.93
CA SER A 17 -21.60 4.19 -5.27
C SER A 17 -20.92 2.81 -5.27
N LEU A 18 -20.75 2.18 -4.11
CA LEU A 18 -20.17 0.84 -3.99
C LEU A 18 -21.23 -0.23 -4.27
N ALA A 19 -21.12 -0.87 -5.43
CA ALA A 19 -22.01 -1.92 -5.88
C ALA A 19 -21.35 -3.30 -5.77
N VAL A 20 -22.19 -4.32 -5.56
CA VAL A 20 -21.82 -5.74 -5.51
C VAL A 20 -22.76 -6.49 -6.42
N GLY A 21 -22.24 -7.29 -7.35
CA GLY A 21 -23.06 -8.06 -8.28
C GLY A 21 -22.29 -8.54 -9.50
N ASP A 22 -23.03 -8.95 -10.53
CA ASP A 22 -22.43 -9.53 -11.74
C ASP A 22 -21.86 -8.48 -12.69
N ARG A 23 -20.70 -8.80 -13.26
CA ARG A 23 -20.04 -8.07 -14.33
C ARG A 23 -19.65 -9.03 -15.47
N PRO A 24 -19.50 -8.52 -16.70
CA PRO A 24 -18.98 -9.32 -17.81
C PRO A 24 -17.66 -10.00 -17.45
N GLU A 25 -17.39 -11.17 -18.02
CA GLU A 25 -16.06 -11.79 -17.94
C GLU A 25 -15.00 -10.81 -18.49
N PRO A 26 -13.78 -10.82 -17.95
CA PRO A 26 -12.75 -9.90 -18.40
C PRO A 26 -12.33 -10.28 -19.83
N ASP A 27 -12.26 -9.26 -20.68
CA ASP A 27 -11.68 -9.35 -22.02
C ASP A 27 -10.51 -8.37 -22.08
N GLY A 28 -9.40 -8.78 -22.67
CA GLY A 28 -8.14 -8.05 -22.60
C GLY A 28 -7.28 -8.19 -23.83
N PRO A 29 -6.32 -7.28 -24.03
CA PRO A 29 -5.45 -7.30 -25.20
C PRO A 29 -4.65 -8.59 -25.32
N ASP A 30 -4.22 -8.91 -26.55
CA ASP A 30 -3.28 -10.00 -26.80
C ASP A 30 -2.04 -9.91 -25.88
N GLY A 31 -1.63 -11.05 -25.31
CA GLY A 31 -0.50 -11.15 -24.40
C GLY A 31 -0.80 -10.83 -22.94
N TRP A 32 -2.05 -10.49 -22.62
CA TRP A 32 -2.55 -10.45 -21.24
C TRP A 32 -2.99 -11.84 -20.79
N VAL A 33 -3.04 -12.05 -19.47
CA VAL A 33 -3.42 -13.32 -18.85
C VAL A 33 -4.55 -13.10 -17.87
N THR A 34 -5.48 -14.06 -17.86
CA THR A 34 -6.55 -14.13 -16.85
C THR A 34 -6.02 -14.82 -15.61
N VAL A 35 -6.36 -14.27 -14.45
CA VAL A 35 -6.00 -14.80 -13.14
C VAL A 35 -7.30 -15.07 -12.39
N ASN A 36 -7.50 -16.30 -11.95
CA ASN A 36 -8.58 -16.67 -11.05
C ASN A 36 -8.20 -16.19 -9.65
N VAL A 37 -8.86 -15.12 -9.18
CA VAL A 37 -8.49 -14.44 -7.95
C VAL A 37 -8.91 -15.30 -6.76
N LYS A 38 -8.01 -15.50 -5.80
CA LYS A 38 -8.27 -16.22 -4.54
C LYS A 38 -8.32 -15.28 -3.35
N ALA A 39 -7.55 -14.20 -3.42
CA ALA A 39 -7.58 -13.14 -2.44
C ALA A 39 -7.23 -11.79 -3.08
N ALA A 40 -7.83 -10.72 -2.57
CA ALA A 40 -7.56 -9.34 -2.97
C ALA A 40 -7.53 -8.46 -1.73
N SER A 41 -6.82 -7.32 -1.74
CA SER A 41 -6.75 -6.47 -0.55
C SER A 41 -7.17 -5.02 -0.78
N LEU A 42 -7.82 -4.46 0.23
CA LEU A 42 -8.37 -3.11 0.22
C LEU A 42 -7.32 -2.05 0.50
N ASN A 43 -7.30 -1.01 -0.33
CA ASN A 43 -6.40 0.13 -0.27
C ASN A 43 -7.17 1.45 -0.23
N MET A 44 -6.48 2.51 0.21
CA MET A 44 -7.05 3.85 0.18
C MET A 44 -7.29 4.33 -1.26
N HIS A 45 -6.56 3.76 -2.22
CA HIS A 45 -6.79 3.98 -3.64
C HIS A 45 -8.20 3.56 -4.09
N ASP A 46 -8.75 2.48 -3.54
CA ASP A 46 -10.12 2.04 -3.88
C ASP A 46 -11.16 3.09 -3.41
N ILE A 47 -10.93 3.71 -2.24
CA ILE A 47 -11.73 4.84 -1.74
C ILE A 47 -11.56 6.07 -2.64
N TRP A 48 -10.36 6.34 -3.13
CA TRP A 48 -10.10 7.44 -4.07
C TRP A 48 -10.80 7.23 -5.41
N THR A 49 -10.80 6.00 -5.91
CA THR A 49 -11.55 5.64 -7.12
C THR A 49 -13.05 5.86 -6.93
N LEU A 50 -13.63 5.43 -5.79
CA LEU A 50 -15.04 5.71 -5.47
C LEU A 50 -15.35 7.21 -5.43
N ARG A 51 -14.38 8.04 -5.04
CA ARG A 51 -14.50 9.50 -5.07
C ARG A 51 -14.23 10.15 -6.43
N GLY A 52 -13.94 9.37 -7.47
CA GLY A 52 -13.61 9.87 -8.80
C GLY A 52 -12.19 10.46 -8.92
N VAL A 53 -11.28 10.11 -8.01
CA VAL A 53 -9.88 10.57 -8.04
C VAL A 53 -9.03 9.55 -8.80
N GLY A 54 -8.27 10.01 -9.79
CA GLY A 54 -7.39 9.14 -10.59
C GLY A 54 -8.09 8.39 -11.74
N ILE A 55 -9.39 8.63 -11.92
CA ILE A 55 -10.24 7.97 -12.93
C ILE A 55 -11.19 9.00 -13.55
N LYS A 56 -11.53 8.84 -14.83
CA LYS A 56 -12.48 9.72 -15.53
C LYS A 56 -13.91 9.17 -15.46
N PRO A 57 -14.96 10.02 -15.46
CA PRO A 57 -16.36 9.59 -15.38
C PRO A 57 -16.78 8.53 -16.42
N GLU A 58 -16.24 8.60 -17.63
CA GLU A 58 -16.54 7.66 -18.72
C GLU A 58 -15.97 6.24 -18.52
N GLN A 59 -15.12 6.04 -17.52
CA GLN A 59 -14.50 4.74 -17.22
C GLN A 59 -15.30 3.91 -16.21
N PHE A 60 -16.40 4.46 -15.70
CA PHE A 60 -17.33 3.76 -14.82
C PHE A 60 -18.37 2.97 -15.65
N PRO A 61 -18.88 1.83 -15.13
CA PRO A 61 -18.53 1.21 -13.86
C PRO A 61 -17.14 0.55 -13.84
N MET A 62 -16.43 0.69 -12.71
CA MET A 62 -15.06 0.22 -12.51
C MET A 62 -15.01 -0.81 -11.36
N ILE A 63 -14.62 -2.05 -11.66
CA ILE A 63 -14.29 -3.07 -10.66
C ILE A 63 -13.09 -2.57 -9.88
N LEU A 64 -13.23 -2.56 -8.55
CA LEU A 64 -12.22 -2.05 -7.62
C LEU A 64 -11.16 -3.14 -7.31
N GLY A 65 -10.14 -2.79 -6.53
CA GLY A 65 -9.08 -3.71 -6.11
C GLY A 65 -7.79 -3.51 -6.89
N CYS A 66 -6.80 -2.89 -6.25
CA CYS A 66 -5.44 -2.74 -6.79
C CYS A 66 -4.55 -3.97 -6.61
N ASP A 67 -4.84 -4.81 -5.61
CA ASP A 67 -3.99 -5.91 -5.21
C ASP A 67 -4.72 -7.24 -5.31
N GLY A 68 -4.01 -8.31 -5.69
CA GLY A 68 -4.56 -9.65 -5.68
C GLY A 68 -3.51 -10.73 -5.74
N ALA A 69 -3.92 -11.93 -5.35
CA ALA A 69 -3.20 -13.17 -5.56
C ALA A 69 -4.19 -14.26 -6.01
N GLY A 70 -3.72 -15.15 -6.87
CA GLY A 70 -4.58 -16.15 -7.48
C GLY A 70 -3.83 -17.13 -8.35
N GLU A 71 -4.55 -17.80 -9.24
CA GLU A 71 -4.03 -18.88 -10.09
C GLU A 71 -4.22 -18.55 -11.56
N LEU A 72 -3.20 -18.82 -12.38
CA LEU A 72 -3.34 -18.90 -13.83
C LEU A 72 -4.05 -20.21 -14.23
N ASP A 73 -4.48 -20.30 -15.49
CA ASP A 73 -5.18 -21.50 -16.01
C ASP A 73 -4.35 -22.79 -15.94
N ASP A 74 -3.02 -22.67 -15.90
CA ASP A 74 -2.10 -23.80 -15.73
C ASP A 74 -1.83 -24.19 -14.26
N GLY A 75 -2.51 -23.52 -13.32
CA GLY A 75 -2.36 -23.73 -11.87
C GLY A 75 -1.20 -22.97 -11.24
N THR A 76 -0.45 -22.15 -11.99
CA THR A 76 0.62 -21.32 -11.40
C THR A 76 0.03 -20.28 -10.46
N GLU A 77 0.45 -20.31 -9.19
CA GLU A 77 0.06 -19.31 -8.20
C GLU A 77 0.85 -18.02 -8.37
N VAL A 78 0.15 -16.88 -8.39
CA VAL A 78 0.73 -15.57 -8.69
C VAL A 78 0.27 -14.48 -7.71
N VAL A 79 1.11 -13.48 -7.53
CA VAL A 79 0.83 -12.18 -6.92
C VAL A 79 0.81 -11.12 -8.00
N LEU A 80 -0.15 -10.20 -7.92
CA LEU A 80 -0.37 -9.18 -8.94
C LEU A 80 0.41 -7.90 -8.64
N HIS A 81 1.13 -7.42 -9.65
CA HIS A 81 1.73 -6.10 -9.67
C HIS A 81 0.74 -5.11 -10.29
N SER A 82 0.36 -4.08 -9.54
CA SER A 82 -0.71 -3.16 -9.96
C SER A 82 -0.29 -2.13 -11.02
N VAL A 83 1.01 -1.82 -11.15
CA VAL A 83 1.48 -0.74 -12.03
C VAL A 83 1.57 -1.23 -13.48
N ILE A 84 0.82 -0.60 -14.37
CA ILE A 84 0.80 -0.90 -15.80
C ILE A 84 1.35 0.30 -16.56
N GLY A 85 2.63 0.23 -16.95
CA GLY A 85 3.28 1.19 -17.84
C GLY A 85 3.02 0.95 -19.34
N ASP A 86 3.34 1.96 -20.14
CA ASP A 86 3.43 1.93 -21.60
C ASP A 86 4.49 0.91 -22.03
N PRO A 87 4.16 -0.07 -22.91
CA PRO A 87 5.12 -1.03 -23.45
C PRO A 87 6.35 -0.39 -24.12
N ASP A 88 6.21 0.84 -24.62
CA ASP A 88 7.29 1.59 -25.27
C ASP A 88 8.12 2.43 -24.31
N TRP A 89 7.73 2.53 -23.02
CA TRP A 89 8.53 3.21 -22.02
C TRP A 89 9.88 2.52 -21.83
N ARG A 90 10.93 3.33 -21.66
CA ARG A 90 12.28 2.86 -21.34
C ARG A 90 12.72 3.57 -20.07
N GLY A 91 12.94 2.79 -19.01
CA GLY A 91 13.28 3.31 -17.69
C GLY A 91 12.42 2.67 -16.63
N GLU A 92 12.42 3.29 -15.45
CA GLU A 92 11.64 2.81 -14.32
C GLU A 92 10.15 3.04 -14.57
N GLU A 93 9.33 1.98 -14.51
CA GLU A 93 7.89 2.04 -14.83
C GLU A 93 7.08 2.90 -13.86
N THR A 94 7.57 3.11 -12.62
CA THR A 94 6.94 4.03 -11.67
C THR A 94 7.11 5.51 -12.07
N LEU A 95 8.00 5.80 -13.01
CA LEU A 95 8.26 7.14 -13.56
C LEU A 95 7.71 7.32 -14.97
N ASP A 96 7.07 6.29 -15.54
CA ASP A 96 6.37 6.43 -16.81
C ASP A 96 5.19 7.40 -16.66
N PRO A 97 5.16 8.52 -17.41
CA PRO A 97 4.07 9.49 -17.34
C PRO A 97 2.73 8.93 -17.83
N LYS A 98 2.73 7.79 -18.54
CA LYS A 98 1.54 7.09 -19.01
C LYS A 98 1.19 5.87 -18.15
N ARG A 99 1.92 5.62 -17.05
CA ARG A 99 1.57 4.53 -16.15
C ARG A 99 0.17 4.73 -15.62
N THR A 100 -0.52 3.62 -15.42
CA THR A 100 -1.79 3.55 -14.71
C THR A 100 -1.68 2.47 -13.64
N LEU A 101 -2.57 2.51 -12.66
CA LEU A 101 -2.79 1.43 -11.73
C LEU A 101 -4.02 0.62 -12.18
N LEU A 102 -4.16 -0.60 -11.66
CA LEU A 102 -5.47 -1.23 -11.65
C LEU A 102 -6.49 -0.30 -10.98
N THR A 103 -7.76 -0.41 -11.35
CA THR A 103 -8.85 0.46 -10.88
C THR A 103 -8.70 1.95 -11.23
N GLU A 104 -7.87 2.31 -12.22
CA GLU A 104 -7.87 3.64 -12.85
C GLU A 104 -8.28 3.56 -14.33
N LYS A 105 -7.61 2.70 -15.10
CA LYS A 105 -7.91 2.43 -16.51
C LYS A 105 -8.41 1.03 -16.77
N PHE A 106 -7.85 0.06 -16.06
CA PHE A 106 -8.16 -1.35 -16.19
C PHE A 106 -8.92 -1.84 -14.96
N GLN A 107 -9.80 -2.80 -15.17
CA GLN A 107 -10.65 -3.38 -14.13
C GLN A 107 -9.80 -4.04 -13.03
N GLY A 108 -10.22 -3.90 -11.78
CA GLY A 108 -9.48 -4.37 -10.60
C GLY A 108 -9.74 -5.83 -10.21
N THR A 109 -9.21 -6.19 -9.04
CA THR A 109 -9.11 -7.56 -8.52
C THR A 109 -10.29 -7.98 -7.62
N PHE A 110 -11.22 -7.09 -7.32
CA PHE A 110 -12.43 -7.43 -6.55
C PHE A 110 -13.47 -8.10 -7.44
N ALA A 111 -13.09 -9.23 -8.04
CA ALA A 111 -13.91 -10.07 -8.88
C ALA A 111 -13.33 -11.49 -8.94
N ASP A 112 -14.14 -12.47 -9.33
CA ASP A 112 -13.69 -13.88 -9.46
C ASP A 112 -12.45 -14.02 -10.35
N LYS A 113 -12.33 -13.14 -11.35
CA LYS A 113 -11.21 -13.10 -12.30
C LYS A 113 -10.77 -11.67 -12.58
N VAL A 114 -9.49 -11.53 -12.91
CA VAL A 114 -8.91 -10.28 -13.41
C VAL A 114 -7.99 -10.58 -14.59
N ILE A 115 -7.91 -9.66 -15.55
CA ILE A 115 -6.97 -9.74 -16.67
C ILE A 115 -5.86 -8.71 -16.50
N VAL A 116 -4.62 -9.15 -16.61
CA VAL A 116 -3.42 -8.31 -16.42
C VAL A 116 -2.39 -8.58 -17.51
N PRO A 117 -1.46 -7.65 -17.81
CA PRO A 117 -0.32 -7.98 -18.66
C PRO A 117 0.43 -9.17 -18.06
N LYS A 118 0.89 -10.12 -18.89
CA LYS A 118 1.60 -11.31 -18.39
C LYS A 118 2.75 -10.99 -17.43
N ARG A 119 3.47 -9.89 -17.65
CA ARG A 119 4.59 -9.47 -16.80
C ARG A 119 4.17 -9.06 -15.38
N ASN A 120 2.91 -8.69 -15.19
CA ASN A 120 2.35 -8.22 -13.92
C ASN A 120 1.87 -9.38 -13.02
N ALA A 121 1.83 -10.61 -13.53
CA ALA A 121 1.62 -11.82 -12.73
C ALA A 121 2.99 -12.37 -12.28
N ILE A 122 3.35 -12.12 -11.03
CA ILE A 122 4.64 -12.56 -10.44
C ILE A 122 4.42 -13.87 -9.68
N PRO A 123 5.28 -14.89 -9.81
CA PRO A 123 5.14 -16.13 -9.05
C PRO A 123 5.03 -15.89 -7.54
N LYS A 124 4.02 -16.47 -6.90
CA LYS A 124 3.86 -16.44 -5.45
C LYS A 124 4.81 -17.45 -4.80
N PRO A 125 5.57 -17.09 -3.75
CA PRO A 125 6.27 -18.08 -2.93
C PRO A 125 5.30 -19.15 -2.40
N ALA A 126 5.71 -20.41 -2.40
CA ALA A 126 4.86 -21.53 -2.00
C ALA A 126 4.47 -21.46 -0.51
N GLU A 127 5.34 -20.89 0.32
CA GLU A 127 5.14 -20.76 1.77
C GLU A 127 4.15 -19.65 2.15
N MET A 128 3.81 -18.77 1.21
CA MET A 128 2.92 -17.63 1.41
C MET A 128 1.47 -18.01 1.06
N SER A 129 0.51 -17.66 1.92
CA SER A 129 -0.91 -17.84 1.57
C SER A 129 -1.34 -16.86 0.48
N PHE A 130 -2.49 -17.10 -0.17
CA PHE A 130 -3.06 -16.12 -1.10
C PHE A 130 -3.38 -14.78 -0.41
N ALA A 131 -3.90 -14.83 0.83
CA ALA A 131 -4.19 -13.62 1.60
C ALA A 131 -2.92 -12.81 1.89
N GLU A 132 -1.82 -13.48 2.24
CA GLU A 132 -0.51 -12.84 2.43
C GLU A 132 0.04 -12.27 1.12
N GLY A 133 -0.10 -13.00 0.01
CA GLY A 133 0.30 -12.52 -1.33
C GLY A 133 -0.50 -11.30 -1.77
N ALA A 134 -1.80 -11.29 -1.48
CA ALA A 134 -2.73 -10.24 -1.90
C ALA A 134 -2.49 -8.89 -1.20
N ILE A 135 -1.67 -8.80 -0.15
CA ILE A 135 -1.32 -7.51 0.47
C ILE A 135 0.01 -6.94 -0.03
N MET A 136 0.72 -7.67 -0.90
CA MET A 136 2.06 -7.32 -1.36
C MET A 136 2.08 -6.17 -2.36
N GLY A 137 1.09 -6.11 -3.27
CA GLY A 137 1.11 -5.28 -4.48
C GLY A 137 1.18 -3.76 -4.25
N THR A 138 0.46 -3.23 -3.26
CA THR A 138 0.35 -1.78 -3.03
C THR A 138 1.04 -1.40 -1.72
N ALA A 139 0.52 -1.83 -0.58
CA ALA A 139 0.96 -1.33 0.72
C ALA A 139 2.38 -1.80 1.08
N TRP A 140 2.64 -3.10 0.97
CA TRP A 140 3.96 -3.66 1.28
C TRP A 140 5.00 -3.30 0.24
N LEU A 141 4.66 -3.28 -1.05
CA LEU A 141 5.57 -2.81 -2.10
C LEU A 141 5.96 -1.35 -1.90
N THR A 142 5.00 -0.49 -1.54
CA THR A 142 5.29 0.91 -1.19
C THR A 142 6.22 0.99 0.02
N ALA A 143 5.94 0.24 1.10
CA ALA A 143 6.79 0.19 2.28
C ALA A 143 8.22 -0.29 1.96
N TYR A 144 8.36 -1.33 1.14
CA TYR A 144 9.63 -1.86 0.68
C TYR A 144 10.42 -0.80 -0.08
N ARG A 145 9.81 -0.16 -1.08
CA ARG A 145 10.45 0.92 -1.85
C ARG A 145 10.84 2.09 -0.95
N MET A 146 9.97 2.50 -0.04
CA MET A 146 10.28 3.58 0.90
C MET A 146 11.54 3.24 1.70
N LEU A 147 11.60 2.04 2.29
CA LEU A 147 12.69 1.63 3.17
C LEU A 147 13.97 1.34 2.40
N PHE A 148 13.95 0.41 1.45
CA PHE A 148 15.17 -0.12 0.83
C PHE A 148 15.68 0.73 -0.33
N VAL A 149 14.81 1.49 -1.01
CA VAL A 149 15.17 2.21 -2.23
C VAL A 149 15.28 3.71 -1.99
N LYS A 150 14.36 4.31 -1.23
CA LYS A 150 14.29 5.76 -1.05
C LYS A 150 15.01 6.27 0.20
N SER A 151 15.05 5.51 1.29
CA SER A 151 15.56 6.02 2.58
C SER A 151 17.09 6.14 2.62
N GLY A 152 17.81 5.18 2.02
CA GLY A 152 19.26 5.05 2.19
C GLY A 152 19.70 4.68 3.61
N LEU A 153 18.79 4.15 4.43
CA LEU A 153 19.11 3.66 5.77
C LEU A 153 20.03 2.44 5.72
N ARG A 154 20.80 2.27 6.80
CA ARG A 154 21.67 1.11 7.06
C ARG A 154 21.27 0.43 8.38
N PRO A 155 21.51 -0.88 8.52
CA PRO A 155 21.27 -1.59 9.77
C PRO A 155 21.86 -0.87 10.98
N GLY A 156 21.13 -0.85 12.09
CA GLY A 156 21.44 -0.12 13.31
C GLY A 156 20.95 1.33 13.35
N GLN A 157 20.52 1.93 12.22
CA GLN A 157 19.95 3.27 12.22
C GLN A 157 18.49 3.27 12.70
N THR A 158 18.02 4.44 13.13
CA THR A 158 16.69 4.60 13.73
C THR A 158 15.70 5.16 12.73
N MET A 159 14.56 4.49 12.61
CA MET A 159 13.44 4.92 11.79
C MET A 159 12.21 5.25 12.64
N LEU A 160 11.50 6.30 12.27
CA LEU A 160 10.18 6.64 12.81
C LEU A 160 9.11 6.38 11.76
N VAL A 161 8.08 5.60 12.10
CA VAL A 161 6.89 5.40 11.28
C VAL A 161 5.74 6.23 11.85
N GLN A 162 5.17 7.13 11.03
CA GLN A 162 3.99 7.89 11.42
C GLN A 162 2.71 7.07 11.21
N GLY A 163 1.93 6.91 12.30
CA GLY A 163 0.71 6.13 12.30
C GLY A 163 0.97 4.63 12.43
N ALA A 164 0.34 3.99 13.43
CA ALA A 164 0.75 2.66 13.88
C ALA A 164 0.03 1.46 13.23
N SER A 165 -1.09 1.67 12.52
CA SER A 165 -1.99 0.57 12.18
C SER A 165 -2.43 0.47 10.72
N GLY A 166 -1.97 1.38 9.85
CA GLY A 166 -2.25 1.30 8.41
C GLY A 166 -1.36 0.27 7.71
N GLY A 167 -1.78 -0.23 6.55
CA GLY A 167 -1.06 -1.29 5.84
C GLY A 167 0.39 -0.98 5.47
N VAL A 168 0.70 0.26 5.06
CA VAL A 168 2.09 0.69 4.81
C VAL A 168 2.89 0.72 6.12
N SER A 169 2.27 1.21 7.21
CA SER A 169 2.92 1.33 8.50
C SER A 169 3.25 -0.01 9.14
N THR A 170 2.32 -0.97 9.12
CA THR A 170 2.57 -2.32 9.65
C THR A 170 3.64 -3.04 8.84
N ALA A 171 3.63 -2.89 7.51
CA ALA A 171 4.69 -3.39 6.64
C ALA A 171 6.06 -2.76 6.98
N LEU A 172 6.15 -1.43 7.13
CA LEU A 172 7.39 -0.75 7.51
C LEU A 172 7.95 -1.23 8.86
N VAL A 173 7.08 -1.53 9.83
CA VAL A 173 7.51 -2.06 11.13
C VAL A 173 8.16 -3.43 10.97
N GLN A 174 7.48 -4.35 10.28
CA GLN A 174 7.98 -5.72 10.10
C GLN A 174 9.24 -5.75 9.21
N LEU A 175 9.23 -5.03 8.08
CA LEU A 175 10.36 -4.91 7.17
C LEU A 175 11.56 -4.23 7.85
N GLY A 176 11.32 -3.13 8.57
CA GLY A 176 12.36 -2.41 9.31
C GLY A 176 13.02 -3.26 10.39
N ARG A 177 12.21 -4.02 11.14
CA ARG A 177 12.70 -4.94 12.17
C ARG A 177 13.57 -6.04 11.56
N ALA A 178 13.09 -6.68 10.49
CA ALA A 178 13.85 -7.73 9.79
C ALA A 178 15.13 -7.19 9.13
N ALA A 179 15.12 -5.94 8.67
CA ALA A 179 16.29 -5.27 8.08
C ALA A 179 17.33 -4.80 9.11
N GLY A 180 17.08 -4.98 10.41
CA GLY A 180 17.98 -4.56 11.48
C GLY A 180 17.92 -3.06 11.81
N MET A 181 16.81 -2.38 11.52
CA MET A 181 16.58 -0.99 11.96
C MET A 181 16.10 -0.96 13.41
N ARG A 182 16.40 0.15 14.11
CA ARG A 182 15.70 0.50 15.35
C ARG A 182 14.39 1.18 15.00
N VAL A 183 13.28 0.46 15.14
CA VAL A 183 11.95 0.86 14.67
C VAL A 183 11.17 1.55 15.78
N TRP A 184 10.81 2.82 15.55
CA TRP A 184 9.93 3.60 16.40
C TRP A 184 8.63 3.93 15.67
N VAL A 185 7.52 4.01 16.40
CA VAL A 185 6.20 4.21 15.80
C VAL A 185 5.37 5.19 16.60
N THR A 186 4.62 6.07 15.93
CA THR A 186 3.61 6.92 16.58
C THR A 186 2.20 6.40 16.33
N GLY A 187 1.30 6.55 17.31
CA GLY A 187 -0.09 6.15 17.18
C GLY A 187 -1.03 6.99 18.04
N ARG A 188 -2.30 7.09 17.63
CA ARG A 188 -3.34 7.87 18.33
C ARG A 188 -3.99 7.12 19.49
N SER A 189 -4.02 5.79 19.43
CA SER A 189 -4.59 4.94 20.49
C SER A 189 -3.56 3.98 21.04
N GLU A 190 -3.74 3.58 22.29
CA GLU A 190 -2.91 2.55 22.93
C GLU A 190 -2.96 1.22 22.18
N ALA A 191 -4.16 0.73 21.84
CA ALA A 191 -4.32 -0.51 21.07
C ALA A 191 -3.50 -0.54 19.75
N LYS A 192 -3.48 0.57 19.00
CA LYS A 192 -2.69 0.66 17.75
C LYS A 192 -1.19 0.69 18.03
N ARG A 193 -0.77 1.33 19.12
CA ARG A 193 0.64 1.33 19.56
C ARG A 193 1.07 -0.05 20.05
N ASP A 194 0.20 -0.80 20.70
CA ASP A 194 0.51 -2.16 21.16
C ASP A 194 0.61 -3.15 20.00
N LEU A 195 -0.26 -3.03 18.99
CA LEU A 195 -0.09 -3.76 17.73
C LEU A 195 1.30 -3.51 17.13
N ALA A 196 1.75 -2.26 17.03
CA ALA A 196 3.07 -1.95 16.50
C ALA A 196 4.21 -2.60 17.32
N LYS A 197 4.10 -2.66 18.66
CA LYS A 197 5.07 -3.38 19.50
C LYS A 197 5.07 -4.88 19.19
N GLN A 198 3.90 -5.50 19.07
CA GLN A 198 3.77 -6.93 18.72
C GLN A 198 4.41 -7.25 17.37
N LEU A 199 4.32 -6.33 16.41
CA LEU A 199 4.93 -6.46 15.08
C LEU A 199 6.44 -6.19 15.05
N GLY A 200 7.06 -5.78 16.16
CA GLY A 200 8.50 -5.59 16.27
C GLY A 200 8.97 -4.14 16.38
N ALA A 201 8.07 -3.18 16.62
CA ALA A 201 8.49 -1.84 17.04
C ALA A 201 9.25 -1.93 18.38
N HIS A 202 10.39 -1.25 18.45
CA HIS A 202 11.21 -1.21 19.66
C HIS A 202 10.60 -0.27 20.70
N GLU A 203 10.04 0.85 20.24
CA GLU A 203 9.36 1.83 21.09
C GLU A 203 8.16 2.42 20.34
N THR A 204 7.13 2.81 21.09
CA THR A 204 5.96 3.46 20.52
C THR A 204 5.54 4.68 21.34
N PHE A 205 5.04 5.70 20.63
CA PHE A 205 4.79 7.02 21.18
C PHE A 205 3.40 7.50 20.80
N GLU A 206 2.82 8.37 21.62
CA GLU A 206 1.61 9.09 21.22
C GLU A 206 1.91 9.98 20.00
N SER A 207 0.89 10.23 19.20
CA SER A 207 1.01 11.11 18.03
C SER A 207 1.51 12.50 18.43
N GLY A 208 2.66 12.91 17.89
CA GLY A 208 3.28 14.21 18.18
C GLY A 208 4.05 14.29 19.50
N ALA A 209 4.18 13.19 20.24
CA ALA A 209 4.95 13.15 21.48
C ALA A 209 6.44 13.48 21.24
N ARG A 210 7.07 14.08 22.25
CA ARG A 210 8.52 14.33 22.20
C ARG A 210 9.27 13.00 22.28
N LEU A 211 10.03 12.71 21.23
CA LEU A 211 10.90 11.52 21.17
C LEU A 211 12.14 11.68 22.07
N PRO A 212 12.70 10.57 22.59
CA PRO A 212 13.86 10.61 23.48
C PRO A 212 15.13 11.09 22.77
N GLU A 213 15.25 10.83 21.47
CA GLU A 213 16.27 11.37 20.59
C GLU A 213 15.73 11.57 19.16
N ARG A 214 16.54 12.15 18.30
CA ARG A 214 16.20 12.35 16.89
C ARG A 214 16.51 11.09 16.07
N VAL A 215 15.75 10.85 15.00
CA VAL A 215 15.86 9.67 14.14
C VAL A 215 16.60 9.96 12.83
N ASP A 216 17.08 8.91 12.16
CA ASP A 216 17.79 8.99 10.88
C ASP A 216 16.79 9.15 9.70
N ALA A 217 15.64 8.49 9.78
CA ALA A 217 14.57 8.63 8.80
C ALA A 217 13.17 8.67 9.43
N VAL A 218 12.25 9.37 8.77
CA VAL A 218 10.81 9.33 9.05
C VAL A 218 10.08 8.79 7.82
N PHE A 219 9.16 7.86 8.04
CA PHE A 219 8.26 7.33 7.05
C PHE A 219 6.88 7.94 7.25
N GLU A 220 6.45 8.72 6.26
CA GLU A 220 5.28 9.59 6.35
C GLU A 220 4.19 9.13 5.37
N THR A 221 3.01 8.86 5.91
CA THR A 221 1.81 8.44 5.17
C THR A 221 0.58 9.27 5.53
N VAL A 222 0.64 10.02 6.63
CA VAL A 222 -0.49 10.74 7.22
C VAL A 222 -0.56 12.16 6.66
N GLY A 223 0.58 12.83 6.48
CA GLY A 223 0.65 14.16 5.86
C GLY A 223 0.42 15.31 6.83
N LYS A 224 -0.51 16.22 6.53
CA LYS A 224 -0.67 17.52 7.22
C LYS A 224 -0.63 17.46 8.76
N ALA A 225 -1.31 16.49 9.38
CA ALA A 225 -1.43 16.38 10.82
C ALA A 225 -0.10 16.01 11.53
N THR A 226 0.80 15.28 10.87
CA THR A 226 2.06 14.78 11.46
C THR A 226 3.30 15.48 10.92
N TRP A 227 3.18 16.22 9.81
CA TRP A 227 4.32 16.80 9.11
C TRP A 227 5.27 17.62 9.99
N SER A 228 4.72 18.50 10.84
CA SER A 228 5.54 19.32 11.75
C SER A 228 6.34 18.45 12.72
N HIS A 229 5.74 17.36 13.21
CA HIS A 229 6.41 16.40 14.08
C HIS A 229 7.50 15.65 13.30
N SER A 230 7.20 15.12 12.11
CA SER A 230 8.16 14.45 11.22
C SER A 230 9.41 15.30 10.96
N MET A 231 9.24 16.58 10.61
CA MET A 231 10.36 17.51 10.41
C MET A 231 11.17 17.73 11.70
N LYS A 232 10.52 17.78 12.87
CA LYS A 232 11.17 18.00 14.17
C LYS A 232 11.92 16.77 14.70
N SER A 233 11.51 15.58 14.30
CA SER A 233 12.08 14.31 14.77
C SER A 233 13.43 13.97 14.14
N LEU A 234 13.84 14.64 13.05
CA LEU A 234 15.04 14.26 12.30
C LEU A 234 16.35 14.81 12.87
N LYS A 235 17.41 13.99 12.77
CA LYS A 235 18.81 14.43 12.87
C LYS A 235 19.14 15.36 11.69
N PRO A 236 20.15 16.25 11.82
CA PRO A 236 20.73 16.91 10.64
C PRO A 236 21.13 15.89 9.57
N GLY A 237 20.83 16.16 8.29
CA GLY A 237 21.03 15.22 7.18
C GLY A 237 19.99 14.10 7.05
N GLY A 238 19.04 14.02 7.98
CA GLY A 238 17.99 13.00 8.00
C GLY A 238 17.00 13.13 6.84
N ILE A 239 16.17 12.10 6.65
CA ILE A 239 15.26 11.99 5.51
C ILE A 239 13.81 11.74 5.92
N ILE A 240 12.86 12.41 5.26
CA ILE A 240 11.46 12.01 5.24
C ILE A 240 11.20 11.32 3.91
N VAL A 241 10.68 10.09 3.97
CA VAL A 241 10.12 9.39 2.81
C VAL A 241 8.60 9.48 2.90
N VAL A 242 7.97 10.09 1.91
CA VAL A 242 6.52 10.37 1.89
C VAL A 242 5.84 9.52 0.83
N SER A 243 4.77 8.80 1.20
CA SER A 243 3.98 8.02 0.24
C SER A 243 2.47 8.24 0.33
N GLY A 244 2.04 9.22 1.12
CA GLY A 244 0.62 9.53 1.30
C GLY A 244 0.41 10.79 2.13
N SER A 245 -0.82 11.28 2.09
CA SER A 245 -1.23 12.51 2.76
C SER A 245 -2.68 12.43 3.27
N THR A 246 -3.03 11.33 3.96
CA THR A 246 -4.40 11.00 4.38
C THR A 246 -5.12 12.13 5.13
N SER A 247 -4.41 12.90 5.96
CA SER A 247 -4.96 14.03 6.74
C SER A 247 -4.97 15.37 5.99
N GLY A 248 -4.47 15.40 4.76
CA GLY A 248 -4.42 16.58 3.90
C GLY A 248 -3.07 16.73 3.18
N PRO A 249 -3.07 17.20 1.91
CA PRO A 249 -1.89 17.29 1.05
C PRO A 249 -1.03 18.55 1.27
N ASP A 250 -1.53 19.56 2.01
CA ASP A 250 -0.90 20.88 2.08
C ASP A 250 -0.31 21.22 3.47
N PRO A 251 0.76 20.54 3.93
CA PRO A 251 1.55 21.01 5.06
C PRO A 251 2.50 22.16 4.67
N SER A 252 2.98 22.92 5.66
CA SER A 252 4.11 23.83 5.47
C SER A 252 5.38 23.06 5.10
N ALA A 253 6.13 23.54 4.11
CA ALA A 253 7.40 22.93 3.72
C ALA A 253 8.51 23.05 4.79
N ASP A 254 8.34 23.91 5.82
CA ASP A 254 9.34 24.20 6.87
C ASP A 254 10.75 24.46 6.30
N LEU A 255 10.82 25.34 5.29
CA LEU A 255 12.02 25.57 4.48
C LEU A 255 13.24 25.94 5.33
N GLN A 256 13.05 26.73 6.40
CA GLN A 256 14.14 27.13 7.28
C GLN A 256 14.81 25.93 7.93
N ARG A 257 14.03 25.00 8.49
CA ARG A 257 14.57 23.76 9.05
C ARG A 257 15.16 22.87 7.98
N LEU A 258 14.48 22.75 6.84
CA LEU A 258 14.90 21.92 5.71
C LEU A 258 16.31 22.29 5.25
N PHE A 259 16.56 23.56 4.92
CA PHE A 259 17.88 23.97 4.42
C PHE A 259 18.93 24.03 5.53
N PHE A 260 18.56 24.49 6.74
CA PHE A 260 19.54 24.69 7.82
C PHE A 260 20.06 23.37 8.39
N LEU A 261 19.19 22.36 8.51
CA LEU A 261 19.57 21.01 8.96
C LEU A 261 19.91 20.08 7.79
N GLN A 262 19.89 20.58 6.55
CA GLN A 262 20.15 19.82 5.33
C GLN A 262 19.30 18.53 5.26
N LEU A 263 18.02 18.64 5.62
CA LEU A 263 17.10 17.50 5.57
C LEU A 263 16.78 17.15 4.12
N ARG A 264 16.36 15.92 3.90
CA ARG A 264 15.87 15.43 2.61
C ARG A 264 14.39 15.08 2.72
N VAL A 265 13.61 15.44 1.70
CA VAL A 265 12.22 15.00 1.55
C VAL A 265 12.10 14.34 0.20
N VAL A 266 11.69 13.07 0.19
CA VAL A 266 11.59 12.27 -1.05
C VAL A 266 10.21 11.62 -1.15
N GLY A 267 9.65 11.63 -2.36
CA GLY A 267 8.40 10.93 -2.66
C GLY A 267 8.64 9.45 -2.98
N SER A 268 7.69 8.61 -2.59
CA SER A 268 7.60 7.20 -2.97
C SER A 268 6.15 6.87 -3.34
N THR A 269 5.97 6.11 -4.42
CA THR A 269 4.66 5.67 -4.90
C THR A 269 4.83 4.27 -5.48
N MET A 270 4.01 3.33 -5.01
CA MET A 270 4.04 1.93 -5.45
C MET A 270 5.47 1.34 -5.37
N GLY A 271 5.81 0.49 -6.33
CA GLY A 271 7.16 0.05 -6.65
C GLY A 271 7.19 -0.64 -8.00
N THR A 272 8.39 -0.98 -8.45
CA THR A 272 8.57 -1.72 -9.70
C THR A 272 8.21 -3.19 -9.53
N ARG A 273 7.99 -3.88 -10.64
CA ARG A 273 7.83 -5.33 -10.70
C ARG A 273 9.00 -6.06 -10.04
N ASP A 274 10.22 -5.61 -10.30
CA ASP A 274 11.42 -6.24 -9.75
C ASP A 274 11.56 -5.98 -8.24
N GLU A 275 11.10 -4.81 -7.76
CA GLU A 275 10.95 -4.53 -6.34
C GLU A 275 9.90 -5.43 -5.68
N LEU A 276 8.79 -5.74 -6.35
CA LEU A 276 7.80 -6.70 -5.84
C LEU A 276 8.39 -8.11 -5.75
N ALA A 277 9.11 -8.56 -6.76
CA ALA A 277 9.80 -9.85 -6.71
C ALA A 277 10.83 -9.90 -5.56
N SER A 278 11.59 -8.82 -5.37
CA SER A 278 12.57 -8.70 -4.27
C SER A 278 11.89 -8.68 -2.90
N LEU A 279 10.75 -8.01 -2.78
CA LEU A 279 9.93 -7.99 -1.57
C LEU A 279 9.42 -9.40 -1.22
N LEU A 280 8.87 -10.13 -2.19
CA LEU A 280 8.38 -11.49 -1.97
C LEU A 280 9.50 -12.41 -1.44
N GLU A 281 10.69 -12.32 -2.04
CA GLU A 281 11.84 -13.10 -1.60
C GLU A 281 12.36 -12.65 -0.22
N PHE A 282 12.38 -11.34 0.06
CA PHE A 282 12.77 -10.82 1.38
C PHE A 282 11.83 -11.33 2.48
N VAL A 283 10.51 -11.28 2.25
CA VAL A 283 9.49 -11.77 3.19
C VAL A 283 9.69 -13.26 3.46
N ARG A 284 9.92 -14.05 2.40
CA ARG A 284 10.17 -15.49 2.49
C ARG A 284 11.43 -15.80 3.29
N LEU A 285 12.57 -15.18 2.95
CA LEU A 285 13.86 -15.42 3.60
C LEU A 285 13.89 -14.95 5.06
N ALA A 286 13.22 -13.83 5.35
CA ALA A 286 13.13 -13.30 6.71
C ALA A 286 12.09 -14.04 7.57
N GLY A 287 11.33 -14.98 6.99
CA GLY A 287 10.27 -15.71 7.69
C GLY A 287 9.17 -14.80 8.21
N ILE A 288 8.91 -13.68 7.53
CA ILE A 288 7.91 -12.69 7.96
C ILE A 288 6.53 -13.26 7.67
N ARG A 289 5.65 -13.25 8.68
CA ARG A 289 4.20 -13.46 8.52
C ARG A 289 3.52 -12.09 8.43
N PRO A 290 3.07 -11.65 7.24
CA PRO A 290 2.54 -10.31 7.05
C PRO A 290 1.29 -10.03 7.90
N GLN A 291 1.20 -8.85 8.53
CA GLN A 291 0.03 -8.48 9.32
C GLN A 291 -1.21 -8.26 8.44
N ILE A 292 -2.17 -9.17 8.59
CA ILE A 292 -3.53 -9.03 8.08
C ILE A 292 -4.43 -8.63 9.26
N GLY A 293 -5.16 -7.53 9.10
CA GLY A 293 -6.04 -7.02 10.15
C GLY A 293 -7.40 -7.70 10.15
N THR A 294 -8.00 -7.81 8.97
CA THR A 294 -9.32 -8.40 8.79
C THR A 294 -9.34 -9.22 7.51
N GLU A 295 -9.91 -10.42 7.57
CA GLU A 295 -10.25 -11.24 6.40
C GLU A 295 -11.76 -11.38 6.33
N LEU A 296 -12.33 -11.06 5.16
CA LEU A 296 -13.77 -11.13 4.89
C LEU A 296 -13.99 -11.87 3.56
N PRO A 297 -15.13 -12.53 3.33
CA PRO A 297 -15.51 -12.94 1.98
C PRO A 297 -15.77 -11.70 1.12
N LEU A 298 -15.49 -11.77 -0.19
CA LEU A 298 -15.69 -10.62 -1.09
C LEU A 298 -17.16 -10.12 -1.11
N SER A 299 -18.12 -11.00 -0.83
CA SER A 299 -19.54 -10.63 -0.66
C SER A 299 -19.80 -9.64 0.47
N GLU A 300 -18.90 -9.53 1.44
CA GLU A 300 -18.97 -8.61 2.58
C GLU A 300 -18.11 -7.35 2.37
N ALA A 301 -17.70 -7.05 1.13
CA ALA A 301 -16.80 -5.92 0.86
C ALA A 301 -17.29 -4.59 1.42
N LYS A 302 -18.60 -4.32 1.40
CA LYS A 302 -19.18 -3.09 1.98
C LYS A 302 -18.74 -2.85 3.42
N GLU A 303 -18.63 -3.91 4.22
CA GLU A 303 -18.17 -3.83 5.61
C GLU A 303 -16.69 -3.44 5.68
N GLY A 304 -15.83 -4.08 4.90
CA GLY A 304 -14.41 -3.75 4.84
C GLY A 304 -14.15 -2.29 4.42
N PHE A 305 -14.90 -1.79 3.44
CA PHE A 305 -14.84 -0.39 3.00
C PHE A 305 -15.29 0.59 4.10
N ARG A 306 -16.37 0.26 4.83
CA ARG A 306 -16.87 1.05 5.95
C ARG A 306 -15.84 1.15 7.08
N THR A 307 -15.30 0.01 7.53
CA THR A 307 -14.26 -0.05 8.57
C THR A 307 -13.02 0.78 8.20
N MET A 308 -12.62 0.75 6.93
CA MET A 308 -11.49 1.55 6.45
C MET A 308 -11.75 3.06 6.53
N LEU A 309 -12.95 3.53 6.16
CA LEU A 309 -13.33 4.94 6.23
C LEU A 309 -13.42 5.45 7.67
N GLU A 310 -13.88 4.63 8.59
CA GLU A 310 -13.90 4.92 10.03
C GLU A 310 -12.49 4.94 10.65
N GLY A 311 -11.50 4.42 9.92
CA GLY A 311 -10.12 4.36 10.36
C GLY A 311 -9.86 3.30 11.43
N ASP A 312 -10.78 2.34 11.60
CA ASP A 312 -10.65 1.22 12.55
C ASP A 312 -9.88 0.05 11.93
N THR A 313 -8.61 0.32 11.61
CA THR A 313 -7.73 -0.64 10.93
C THR A 313 -6.65 -1.16 11.87
N ALA A 314 -6.33 -2.45 11.73
CA ALA A 314 -5.25 -3.16 12.43
C ALA A 314 -4.30 -3.86 11.43
N GLY A 315 -3.99 -3.18 10.32
CA GLY A 315 -3.26 -3.70 9.18
C GLY A 315 -4.08 -3.59 7.90
N LYS A 316 -3.97 -4.61 7.04
CA LYS A 316 -4.68 -4.69 5.76
C LYS A 316 -5.99 -5.48 5.90
N THR A 317 -7.02 -5.02 5.20
CA THR A 317 -8.25 -5.81 4.98
C THR A 317 -8.08 -6.62 3.71
N VAL A 318 -8.35 -7.92 3.79
CA VAL A 318 -8.30 -8.86 2.68
C VAL A 318 -9.69 -9.43 2.41
N PHE A 319 -10.04 -9.52 1.14
CA PHE A 319 -11.21 -10.22 0.66
C PHE A 319 -10.80 -11.58 0.09
N THR A 320 -11.49 -12.64 0.50
CA THR A 320 -11.33 -14.01 0.00
C THR A 320 -12.42 -14.35 -1.00
N LEU A 321 -12.08 -15.18 -2.00
CA LEU A 321 -12.96 -15.63 -3.07
C LEU A 321 -13.00 -17.16 -3.15
#